data_AF-A0A6V7RU17-F1
#
_entry.id   AF-A0A6V7RU17-F1
#
_cell.length_a   1.000
_cell.length_b   1.000
_cell.length_c   1.000
_cell.angle_alpha   90.00
_cell.angle_beta   90.00
_cell.angle_gamma   90.00
#
_symmetry.space_group_name_H-M   'P 1'
#
loop_
_entity.id
_entity.type
_entity.pdbx_description
1 polymer ?
#
loop_
_entity_poly.entity_id
_entity_poly.type
_entity_poly.pdbx_seq_one_letter_code
_entity_poly.pdbx_strand_id
1 'polypeptide(L)'
;MNMFKKNVCRVYENMLLYLKKENINFKKIYFCNYKKNDADKVKFVKYKKENGHTFSHLFLETEIYFEFKGNIFYRGHNLKSLCEIATFDETVFLLLYKKLPNNTELDEKRNYLKSEYIRFIENEKNIIKIMEILKNNNLLELIRMCILDLSLVEENNKDINLNYYKILAISLRLLSIFYSQNNLCENMFTDKVYDNVCLCILRNCSNNNMLANNELKLEYNKSTGVDKIDEMGNKKDKEKLLNVLLTLICESNINENIFLLRLISNMNEKNNYFNIYLCAISFYIDIFKNIDFDLSFKSFLNLDIYSKKQTEDDINELIMDIPNVDLFFYKNNFFLKKKNILKKYLTDYCNSHSQQSIDILNHFIRIEDMFFKYKNKYPSPYYYSMLTFYLLNIPVDLLPTIYFLSRLPSIIAHINEQKQNKKIVKYSSVYVGNVSTDIYQP
;
A
#
# COMPACT_ATOMS: atom_id res chain seq x y z
N MET A 1 -24.64 -23.64 -6.78
CA MET A 1 -24.27 -23.45 -8.21
C MET A 1 -24.88 -22.20 -8.86
N ASN A 2 -25.95 -21.58 -8.33
CA ASN A 2 -26.60 -20.39 -8.92
C ASN A 2 -26.17 -19.01 -8.35
N MET A 3 -25.45 -18.92 -7.23
CA MET A 3 -24.91 -17.63 -6.74
C MET A 3 -23.62 -17.18 -7.44
N PHE A 4 -22.79 -18.13 -7.91
CA PHE A 4 -21.51 -17.85 -8.58
C PHE A 4 -21.69 -17.16 -9.94
N LYS A 5 -22.77 -17.45 -10.67
CA LYS A 5 -23.09 -16.74 -11.93
C LYS A 5 -23.46 -15.28 -11.69
N LYS A 6 -24.14 -14.94 -10.58
CA LYS A 6 -24.62 -13.57 -10.32
C LYS A 6 -23.49 -12.59 -9.95
N ASN A 7 -22.49 -13.01 -9.17
CA ASN A 7 -21.43 -12.10 -8.74
C ASN A 7 -20.36 -11.86 -9.82
N VAL A 8 -20.01 -12.89 -10.60
CA VAL A 8 -19.18 -12.71 -11.81
C VAL A 8 -19.90 -11.85 -12.84
N CYS A 9 -21.22 -12.00 -13.01
CA CYS A 9 -21.98 -11.12 -13.92
C CYS A 9 -21.98 -9.65 -13.48
N ARG A 10 -22.01 -9.33 -12.17
CA ARG A 10 -22.10 -7.93 -11.69
C ARG A 10 -20.83 -7.09 -11.91
N VAL A 11 -19.65 -7.63 -11.65
CA VAL A 11 -18.37 -6.93 -11.93
C VAL A 11 -18.18 -6.77 -13.44
N TYR A 12 -18.57 -7.79 -14.21
CA TYR A 12 -18.59 -7.72 -15.68
C TYR A 12 -19.65 -6.76 -16.22
N GLU A 13 -20.82 -6.62 -15.60
CA GLU A 13 -21.87 -5.67 -16.00
C GLU A 13 -21.43 -4.23 -15.76
N ASN A 14 -20.76 -3.92 -14.65
CA ASN A 14 -20.20 -2.58 -14.40
C ASN A 14 -19.02 -2.26 -15.33
N MET A 15 -18.16 -3.25 -15.60
CA MET A 15 -17.11 -3.15 -16.61
C MET A 15 -17.70 -2.92 -18.01
N LEU A 16 -18.75 -3.66 -18.39
CA LEU A 16 -19.45 -3.52 -19.67
C LEU A 16 -20.25 -2.22 -19.78
N LEU A 17 -20.82 -1.69 -18.69
CA LEU A 17 -21.52 -0.41 -18.67
C LEU A 17 -20.56 0.76 -18.90
N TYR A 18 -19.37 0.73 -18.28
CA TYR A 18 -18.30 1.71 -18.56
C TYR A 18 -17.76 1.56 -19.99
N LEU A 19 -17.52 0.33 -20.46
CA LEU A 19 -17.03 0.05 -21.82
C LEU A 19 -18.07 0.33 -22.93
N LYS A 20 -19.38 0.18 -22.65
CA LYS A 20 -20.48 0.56 -23.55
C LYS A 20 -20.61 2.08 -23.66
N LYS A 21 -20.41 2.83 -22.56
CA LYS A 21 -20.33 4.30 -22.61
C LYS A 21 -19.21 4.80 -23.51
N GLU A 22 -18.13 4.03 -23.66
CA GLU A 22 -16.96 4.37 -24.48
C GLU A 22 -16.95 3.72 -25.89
N ASN A 23 -18.02 3.05 -26.33
CA ASN A 23 -18.07 2.35 -27.64
C ASN A 23 -16.95 1.30 -27.87
N ILE A 24 -16.45 0.64 -26.80
CA ILE A 24 -15.39 -0.36 -26.92
C ILE A 24 -15.98 -1.77 -26.80
N ASN A 25 -16.12 -2.47 -27.93
CA ASN A 25 -16.52 -3.87 -27.98
C ASN A 25 -15.35 -4.79 -27.58
N PHE A 26 -15.41 -5.41 -26.41
CA PHE A 26 -14.45 -6.43 -26.00
C PHE A 26 -14.93 -7.83 -26.43
N LYS A 27 -14.23 -8.45 -27.40
CA LYS A 27 -14.28 -9.91 -27.59
C LYS A 27 -13.28 -10.55 -26.63
N LYS A 28 -13.73 -11.56 -25.87
CA LYS A 28 -12.90 -12.45 -25.05
C LYS A 28 -11.59 -12.80 -25.75
N ILE A 29 -10.45 -12.38 -25.21
CA ILE A 29 -9.15 -12.93 -25.58
C ILE A 29 -8.65 -13.69 -24.35
N TYR A 30 -8.84 -15.00 -24.34
CA TYR A 30 -8.04 -15.87 -23.50
C TYR A 30 -6.63 -15.91 -24.12
N PHE A 31 -5.58 -15.80 -23.31
CA PHE A 31 -4.22 -16.10 -23.76
C PHE A 31 -4.13 -17.61 -24.04
N CYS A 32 -4.54 -18.01 -25.24
CA CYS A 32 -4.25 -19.31 -25.83
C CYS A 32 -3.01 -19.16 -26.72
N ASN A 33 -2.12 -20.15 -26.68
CA ASN A 33 -0.94 -20.22 -27.54
C ASN A 33 -1.31 -19.91 -29.00
N TYR A 34 -0.75 -18.83 -29.52
CA TYR A 34 -0.80 -18.50 -30.94
C TYR A 34 0.07 -19.51 -31.70
N LYS A 35 -0.55 -20.42 -32.46
CA LYS A 35 0.07 -20.88 -33.70
C LYS A 35 -0.57 -20.06 -34.82
N LYS A 36 0.19 -19.13 -35.38
CA LYS A 36 -0.12 -18.55 -36.69
C LYS A 36 -0.11 -19.72 -37.67
N ASN A 37 -1.29 -20.16 -38.07
CA ASN A 37 -1.60 -20.60 -39.43
C ASN A 37 -3.12 -20.70 -39.55
N ASP A 38 -3.60 -20.21 -40.68
CA ASP A 38 -4.95 -20.24 -41.23
C ASP A 38 -5.95 -19.16 -40.74
N ALA A 39 -6.26 -18.30 -41.71
CA ALA A 39 -7.34 -17.34 -41.69
C ALA A 39 -8.70 -18.02 -41.48
N ASP A 40 -9.58 -17.30 -40.79
CA ASP A 40 -11.04 -17.41 -40.83
C ASP A 40 -11.82 -18.49 -40.05
N LYS A 41 -11.22 -19.29 -39.16
CA LYS A 41 -12.01 -20.07 -38.18
C LYS A 41 -11.38 -20.10 -36.79
N VAL A 42 -11.84 -19.22 -35.90
CA VAL A 42 -11.61 -19.34 -34.45
C VAL A 42 -12.34 -20.58 -33.95
N LYS A 43 -11.68 -21.74 -33.97
CA LYS A 43 -12.15 -22.92 -33.25
C LYS A 43 -11.82 -22.76 -31.78
N PHE A 44 -12.84 -22.52 -30.97
CA PHE A 44 -12.75 -22.62 -29.52
C PHE A 44 -12.47 -24.08 -29.13
N VAL A 45 -11.23 -24.41 -28.80
CA VAL A 45 -10.93 -25.68 -28.13
C VAL A 45 -11.36 -25.52 -26.67
N LYS A 46 -12.53 -26.07 -26.32
CA LYS A 46 -12.82 -26.42 -24.93
C LYS A 46 -11.76 -27.44 -24.51
N TYR A 47 -10.93 -27.11 -23.52
CA TYR A 47 -10.15 -28.13 -22.84
C TYR A 47 -11.13 -29.17 -22.30
N LYS A 48 -11.11 -30.38 -22.88
CA LYS A 48 -11.78 -31.52 -22.28
C LYS A 48 -11.07 -31.78 -20.96
N LYS A 49 -11.86 -31.91 -19.88
CA LYS A 49 -11.39 -32.56 -18.65
C LYS A 49 -11.05 -34.00 -19.03
N GLU A 50 -9.80 -34.29 -19.30
CA GLU A 50 -9.34 -35.67 -19.34
C GLU A 50 -9.27 -36.17 -17.89
N ASN A 51 -10.05 -37.21 -17.60
CA ASN A 51 -9.98 -38.03 -16.39
C ASN A 51 -10.24 -37.31 -15.04
N GLY A 52 -11.08 -36.28 -15.00
CA GLY A 52 -11.54 -35.69 -13.72
C GLY A 52 -10.46 -34.95 -12.92
N HIS A 53 -9.20 -34.92 -13.39
CA HIS A 53 -8.13 -34.17 -12.76
C HIS A 53 -8.15 -32.72 -13.25
N THR A 54 -8.23 -31.77 -12.32
CA THR A 54 -8.01 -30.35 -12.60
C THR A 54 -6.52 -30.14 -12.88
N PHE A 55 -6.17 -29.72 -14.10
CA PHE A 55 -4.82 -29.28 -14.42
C PHE A 55 -4.34 -28.22 -13.40
N SER A 56 -3.15 -28.43 -12.85
CA SER A 56 -2.52 -27.63 -11.79
C SER A 56 -1.96 -26.28 -12.24
N HIS A 57 -2.08 -25.93 -13.52
CA HIS A 57 -1.66 -24.63 -14.05
C HIS A 57 -2.72 -23.58 -13.73
N LEU A 58 -2.72 -23.07 -12.49
CA LEU A 58 -3.69 -22.09 -12.04
C LEU A 58 -3.21 -20.66 -12.39
N PHE A 59 -3.90 -20.01 -13.33
CA PHE A 59 -3.98 -18.55 -13.30
C PHE A 59 -4.63 -18.16 -11.98
N LEU A 60 -3.98 -17.32 -11.18
CA LEU A 60 -4.58 -16.75 -9.98
C LEU A 60 -5.61 -15.72 -10.41
N GLU A 61 -6.88 -16.12 -10.30
CA GLU A 61 -8.00 -15.23 -10.56
C GLU A 61 -8.12 -14.22 -9.41
N THR A 62 -8.33 -12.95 -9.76
CA THR A 62 -8.70 -11.89 -8.82
C THR A 62 -9.69 -10.90 -9.41
N GLU A 63 -10.67 -10.47 -8.60
CA GLU A 63 -11.63 -9.40 -8.90
C GLU A 63 -11.27 -8.08 -8.19
N ILE A 64 -10.13 -8.03 -7.50
CA ILE A 64 -9.72 -6.89 -6.65
C ILE A 64 -9.01 -5.82 -7.47
N TYR A 65 -8.06 -6.22 -8.31
CA TYR A 65 -7.23 -5.32 -9.12
C TYR A 65 -7.26 -5.76 -10.58
N PHE A 66 -7.41 -4.80 -11.50
CA PHE A 66 -7.07 -5.05 -12.89
C PHE A 66 -6.54 -3.79 -13.57
N GLU A 67 -5.80 -4.01 -14.64
CA GLU A 67 -5.21 -2.97 -15.46
C GLU A 67 -5.64 -3.14 -16.91
N PHE A 68 -6.13 -2.06 -17.52
CA PHE A 68 -6.64 -2.11 -18.89
C PHE A 68 -6.40 -0.80 -19.63
N LYS A 69 -5.82 -0.88 -20.84
CA LYS A 69 -5.52 0.27 -21.73
C LYS A 69 -4.91 1.48 -21.00
N GLY A 70 -3.94 1.23 -20.11
CA GLY A 70 -3.29 2.31 -19.38
C GLY A 70 -3.98 2.76 -18.09
N ASN A 71 -5.19 2.27 -17.81
CA ASN A 71 -5.95 2.60 -16.60
C ASN A 71 -5.88 1.47 -15.57
N ILE A 72 -5.95 1.86 -14.28
CA ILE A 72 -5.96 0.95 -13.13
C ILE A 72 -7.34 0.99 -12.50
N PHE A 73 -7.81 -0.18 -12.05
CA PHE A 73 -9.11 -0.31 -11.44
C PHE A 73 -9.05 -1.13 -10.16
N TYR A 74 -9.75 -0.65 -9.13
CA TYR A 74 -10.01 -1.41 -7.91
C TYR A 74 -11.48 -1.81 -7.89
N ARG A 75 -11.77 -3.11 -7.82
CA ARG A 75 -13.15 -3.64 -7.79
C ARG A 75 -14.05 -3.07 -8.91
N GLY A 76 -13.49 -2.75 -10.08
CA GLY A 76 -14.24 -2.14 -11.19
C GLY A 76 -14.23 -0.61 -11.24
N HIS A 77 -13.79 0.09 -10.19
CA HIS A 77 -13.73 1.55 -10.16
C HIS A 77 -12.39 2.06 -10.66
N ASN A 78 -12.41 3.03 -11.59
CA ASN A 78 -11.20 3.67 -12.09
C ASN A 78 -10.45 4.37 -10.95
N LEU A 79 -9.16 4.11 -10.82
CA LEU A 79 -8.32 4.64 -9.75
C LEU A 79 -8.26 6.17 -9.73
N LYS A 80 -8.24 6.83 -10.90
CA LYS A 80 -8.26 8.30 -10.98
C LYS A 80 -9.54 8.86 -10.39
N SER A 81 -10.69 8.28 -10.77
CA SER A 81 -11.99 8.68 -10.23
C SER A 81 -12.10 8.41 -8.73
N LEU A 82 -11.57 7.27 -8.24
CA LEU A 82 -11.51 6.99 -6.80
C LEU A 82 -10.70 8.06 -6.06
N CYS A 83 -9.52 8.44 -6.58
CA CYS A 83 -8.70 9.51 -6.00
C CYS A 83 -9.44 10.87 -5.99
N GLU A 84 -10.34 11.13 -6.93
CA GLU A 84 -11.12 12.37 -7.00
C GLU A 84 -12.28 12.38 -5.99
N ILE A 85 -13.06 11.30 -5.90
CA ILE A 85 -14.36 11.33 -5.20
C ILE A 85 -14.37 10.61 -3.85
N ALA A 86 -13.45 9.66 -3.63
CA ALA A 86 -13.47 8.79 -2.45
C ALA A 86 -12.37 9.15 -1.47
N THR A 87 -12.68 8.97 -0.20
CA THR A 87 -11.73 8.90 0.91
C THR A 87 -11.06 7.54 0.97
N PHE A 88 -9.95 7.47 1.72
CA PHE A 88 -9.28 6.22 1.99
C PHE A 88 -10.20 5.23 2.69
N ASP A 89 -10.96 5.66 3.71
CA ASP A 89 -11.94 4.84 4.43
C ASP A 89 -12.99 4.21 3.49
N GLU A 90 -13.49 4.96 2.50
CA GLU A 90 -14.42 4.44 1.49
C GLU A 90 -13.74 3.43 0.55
N THR A 91 -12.46 3.65 0.21
CA THR A 91 -11.66 2.70 -0.56
C THR A 91 -11.41 1.42 0.22
N VAL A 92 -11.12 1.50 1.52
CA VAL A 92 -11.01 0.36 2.42
C VAL A 92 -12.32 -0.43 2.41
N PHE A 93 -13.44 0.27 2.55
CA PHE A 93 -14.77 -0.36 2.53
C PHE A 93 -15.01 -1.06 1.17
N LEU A 94 -14.65 -0.43 0.06
CA LEU A 94 -14.71 -1.03 -1.28
C LEU A 94 -13.91 -2.34 -1.38
N LEU A 95 -12.68 -2.37 -0.87
CA LEU A 95 -11.82 -3.55 -0.94
C LEU A 95 -12.38 -4.72 -0.09
N LEU A 96 -12.81 -4.42 1.14
CA LEU A 96 -13.30 -5.40 2.11
C LEU A 96 -14.73 -5.90 1.82
N TYR A 97 -15.62 -5.00 1.40
CA TYR A 97 -17.06 -5.26 1.23
C TYR A 97 -17.53 -5.30 -0.23
N LYS A 98 -16.61 -5.12 -1.19
CA LYS A 98 -16.84 -5.22 -2.65
C LYS A 98 -17.81 -4.19 -3.24
N LYS A 99 -18.13 -3.13 -2.50
CA LYS A 99 -18.95 -1.99 -2.95
C LYS A 99 -18.53 -0.72 -2.20
N LEU A 100 -18.81 0.45 -2.76
CA LEU A 100 -18.70 1.70 -1.99
C LEU A 100 -19.77 1.75 -0.89
N PRO A 101 -19.46 2.34 0.29
CA PRO A 101 -20.40 2.45 1.39
C PRO A 101 -21.45 3.53 1.11
N ASN A 102 -22.60 3.43 1.77
CA ASN A 102 -23.43 4.61 2.03
C ASN A 102 -22.99 5.29 3.35
N ASN A 103 -23.54 6.47 3.65
CA ASN A 103 -23.15 7.22 4.86
C ASN A 103 -23.35 6.41 6.15
N THR A 104 -24.47 5.68 6.27
CA THR A 104 -24.76 4.88 7.47
C THR A 104 -23.77 3.73 7.66
N GLU A 105 -23.42 3.01 6.59
CA GLU A 105 -22.45 1.92 6.64
C GLU A 105 -21.05 2.43 6.98
N LEU A 106 -20.66 3.59 6.44
CA LEU A 106 -19.38 4.20 6.74
C LEU A 106 -19.31 4.67 8.20
N ASP A 107 -20.37 5.29 8.71
CA ASP A 107 -20.47 5.76 10.08
C ASP A 107 -20.48 4.59 11.08
N GLU A 108 -21.15 3.48 10.77
CA GLU A 108 -21.08 2.25 11.56
C GLU A 108 -19.63 1.74 11.70
N LYS A 109 -18.86 1.68 10.60
CA LYS A 109 -17.47 1.23 10.64
C LYS A 109 -16.55 2.22 11.36
N ARG A 110 -16.79 3.52 11.21
CA ARG A 110 -16.06 4.55 11.98
C ARG A 110 -16.34 4.44 13.48
N ASN A 111 -17.59 4.22 13.86
CA ASN A 111 -17.96 4.05 15.28
C ASN A 111 -17.36 2.77 15.85
N TYR A 112 -17.34 1.69 15.08
CA TYR A 112 -16.66 0.45 15.46
C TYR A 112 -15.15 0.65 15.66
N LEU A 113 -14.49 1.34 14.72
CA LEU A 113 -13.07 1.69 14.85
C LEU A 113 -12.81 2.53 16.12
N LYS A 114 -13.67 3.51 16.40
CA LYS A 114 -13.59 4.34 17.61
C LYS A 114 -13.71 3.52 18.88
N SER A 115 -14.68 2.59 18.95
CA SER A 115 -14.87 1.77 20.14
C SER A 115 -13.66 0.88 20.43
N GLU A 116 -13.07 0.28 19.39
CA GLU A 116 -11.87 -0.56 19.56
C GLU A 116 -10.63 0.28 19.92
N TYR A 117 -10.54 1.51 19.40
CA TYR A 117 -9.48 2.45 19.75
C TYR A 117 -9.52 2.85 21.23
N ILE A 118 -10.72 3.12 21.76
CA ILE A 118 -10.93 3.45 23.18
C ILE A 118 -10.70 2.22 24.07
N ARG A 119 -11.16 1.03 23.63
CA ARG A 119 -10.97 -0.22 24.38
C ARG A 119 -9.49 -0.55 24.62
N PHE A 120 -8.62 -0.19 23.68
CA PHE A 120 -7.18 -0.47 23.82
C PHE A 120 -6.50 0.33 24.95
N ILE A 121 -7.13 1.38 25.50
CA ILE A 121 -6.55 2.24 26.55
C ILE A 121 -6.11 1.43 27.77
N GLU A 122 -6.88 0.42 28.15
CA GLU A 122 -6.57 -0.43 29.31
C GLU A 122 -5.23 -1.17 29.16
N ASN A 123 -4.84 -1.48 27.91
CA ASN A 123 -3.63 -2.25 27.60
C ASN A 123 -2.39 -1.37 27.42
N GLU A 124 -2.53 -0.05 27.31
CA GLU A 124 -1.41 0.86 27.03
C GLU A 124 -0.30 0.77 28.07
N LYS A 125 -0.65 0.70 29.35
CA LYS A 125 0.33 0.60 30.45
C LYS A 125 1.22 -0.63 30.32
N ASN A 126 0.67 -1.73 29.81
CA ASN A 126 1.43 -2.96 29.60
C ASN A 126 2.35 -2.83 28.38
N ILE A 127 1.87 -2.20 27.31
CA ILE A 127 2.68 -1.97 26.10
C ILE A 127 3.83 -1.01 26.35
N ILE A 128 3.61 0.08 27.09
CA ILE A 128 4.67 1.04 27.44
C ILE A 128 5.79 0.32 28.22
N LYS A 129 5.44 -0.52 29.20
CA LYS A 129 6.43 -1.34 29.92
C LYS A 129 7.18 -2.29 28.98
N ILE A 130 6.49 -2.92 28.03
CA ILE A 130 7.11 -3.80 27.04
C ILE A 130 8.07 -3.03 26.12
N MET A 131 7.69 -1.83 25.69
CA MET A 131 8.55 -0.94 24.88
C MET A 131 9.85 -0.62 25.62
N GLU A 132 9.76 -0.25 26.89
CA GLU A 132 10.91 0.04 27.75
C GLU A 132 11.83 -1.19 27.91
N ILE A 133 11.24 -2.37 28.12
CA ILE A 133 11.98 -3.63 28.29
C ILE A 133 12.71 -4.02 27.01
N LEU A 134 12.02 -3.97 25.87
CA LEU A 134 12.57 -4.42 24.59
C LEU A 134 13.55 -3.41 23.98
N LYS A 135 13.59 -2.16 24.49
CA LYS A 135 14.33 -1.03 23.90
C LYS A 135 14.06 -0.92 22.40
N ASN A 136 12.86 -1.32 21.97
CA ASN A 136 12.56 -1.52 20.56
C ASN A 136 11.81 -0.30 20.03
N ASN A 137 12.49 0.45 19.16
CA ASN A 137 11.93 1.64 18.53
C ASN A 137 11.19 1.31 17.23
N ASN A 138 10.91 0.03 16.93
CA ASN A 138 10.21 -0.34 15.71
C ASN A 138 8.70 -0.51 15.95
N LEU A 139 7.91 0.44 15.43
CA LEU A 139 6.46 0.45 15.58
C LEU A 139 5.76 -0.78 14.94
N LEU A 140 6.30 -1.34 13.85
CA LEU A 140 5.75 -2.57 13.25
C LEU A 140 5.93 -3.78 14.18
N GLU A 141 7.03 -3.84 14.93
CA GLU A 141 7.26 -4.90 15.92
C GLU A 141 6.27 -4.81 17.08
N LEU A 142 6.00 -3.61 17.57
CA LEU A 142 4.98 -3.38 18.60
C LEU A 142 3.58 -3.78 18.12
N ILE A 143 3.23 -3.40 16.89
CA ILE A 143 1.97 -3.83 16.28
C ILE A 143 1.93 -5.36 16.16
N ARG A 144 3.04 -6.01 15.78
CA ARG A 144 3.12 -7.47 15.68
C ARG A 144 2.86 -8.15 17.02
N MET A 145 3.41 -7.61 18.11
CA MET A 145 3.16 -8.11 19.45
C MET A 145 1.70 -7.96 19.88
N CYS A 146 1.08 -6.80 19.60
CA CYS A 146 -0.34 -6.61 19.90
C CYS A 146 -1.25 -7.54 19.07
N ILE A 147 -0.90 -7.79 17.80
CA ILE A 147 -1.62 -8.77 16.97
C ILE A 147 -1.50 -10.17 17.55
N LEU A 148 -0.33 -10.53 18.08
CA LEU A 148 -0.11 -11.82 18.74
C LEU A 148 -0.97 -11.95 20.00
N ASP A 149 -1.00 -10.93 20.85
CA ASP A 149 -1.84 -10.90 22.06
C ASP A 149 -3.33 -11.05 21.71
N LEU A 150 -3.82 -10.28 20.73
CA LEU A 150 -5.17 -10.41 20.22
C LEU A 150 -5.47 -11.83 19.71
N SER A 151 -4.51 -12.50 19.08
CA SER A 151 -4.68 -13.85 18.56
C SER A 151 -4.91 -14.90 19.65
N LEU A 152 -4.46 -14.62 20.89
CA LEU A 152 -4.61 -15.49 22.05
C LEU A 152 -5.92 -15.22 22.81
N VAL A 153 -6.35 -13.97 22.84
CA VAL A 153 -7.54 -13.54 23.61
C VAL A 153 -8.83 -13.66 22.79
N GLU A 154 -8.80 -13.40 21.49
CA GLU A 154 -10.00 -13.38 20.66
C GLU A 154 -10.46 -14.78 20.25
N GLU A 155 -11.65 -15.17 20.70
CA GLU A 155 -12.36 -16.31 20.13
C GLU A 155 -12.77 -16.03 18.66
N ASN A 156 -12.76 -17.07 17.83
CA ASN A 156 -13.00 -17.00 16.37
C ASN A 156 -14.13 -16.03 15.97
N ASN A 157 -13.74 -14.80 15.60
CA ASN A 157 -14.67 -13.76 15.22
C ASN A 157 -15.33 -14.12 13.87
N LYS A 158 -16.67 -14.01 13.76
CA LYS A 158 -17.40 -14.43 12.56
C LYS A 158 -17.19 -13.50 11.37
N ASP A 159 -16.99 -12.21 11.61
CA ASP A 159 -16.72 -11.21 10.56
C ASP A 159 -15.24 -10.81 10.54
N ILE A 160 -14.56 -11.31 9.51
CA ILE A 160 -13.14 -11.12 9.25
C ILE A 160 -12.80 -9.66 8.97
N ASN A 161 -13.72 -8.94 8.34
CA ASN A 161 -13.50 -7.54 8.00
C ASN A 161 -13.50 -6.67 9.26
N LEU A 162 -14.13 -7.09 10.37
CA LEU A 162 -14.04 -6.36 11.64
C LEU A 162 -12.64 -6.45 12.27
N ASN A 163 -11.93 -7.57 12.07
CA ASN A 163 -10.57 -7.73 12.59
C ASN A 163 -9.60 -6.72 11.97
N TYR A 164 -9.85 -6.27 10.73
CA TYR A 164 -9.11 -5.15 10.13
C TYR A 164 -9.22 -3.90 11.00
N TYR A 165 -10.45 -3.51 11.35
CA TYR A 165 -10.71 -2.29 12.11
C TYR A 165 -10.13 -2.38 13.53
N LYS A 166 -10.13 -3.57 14.16
CA LYS A 166 -9.42 -3.80 15.43
C LYS A 166 -7.93 -3.52 15.31
N ILE A 167 -7.27 -4.12 14.31
CA ILE A 167 -5.84 -3.95 14.09
C ILE A 167 -5.52 -2.49 13.73
N LEU A 168 -6.34 -1.87 12.90
CA LEU A 168 -6.20 -0.46 12.53
C LEU A 168 -6.33 0.45 13.76
N ALA A 169 -7.33 0.23 14.62
CA ALA A 169 -7.52 1.00 15.85
C ALA A 169 -6.28 0.94 16.75
N ILE A 170 -5.80 -0.27 17.03
CA ILE A 170 -4.60 -0.48 17.86
C ILE A 170 -3.39 0.18 17.22
N SER A 171 -3.20 0.02 15.92
CA SER A 171 -2.04 0.58 15.22
C SER A 171 -2.06 2.11 15.21
N LEU A 172 -3.22 2.74 15.02
CA LEU A 172 -3.37 4.19 15.11
C LEU A 172 -3.11 4.70 16.53
N ARG A 173 -3.50 3.92 17.55
CA ARG A 173 -3.25 4.27 18.96
C ARG A 173 -1.77 4.19 19.29
N LEU A 174 -1.11 3.09 18.90
CA LEU A 174 0.32 2.92 19.07
C LEU A 174 1.12 4.00 18.34
N LEU A 175 0.71 4.37 17.13
CA LEU A 175 1.31 5.45 16.36
C LEU A 175 1.24 6.79 17.11
N SER A 176 0.11 7.09 17.77
CA SER A 176 -0.03 8.26 18.65
C SER A 176 0.89 8.19 19.87
N ILE A 177 0.96 7.03 20.55
CA ILE A 177 1.79 6.84 21.75
C ILE A 177 3.27 6.97 21.39
N PHE A 178 3.70 6.23 20.38
CA PHE A 178 5.08 6.20 19.89
C PHE A 178 5.58 7.61 19.53
N TYR A 179 4.73 8.41 18.88
CA TYR A 179 5.08 9.78 18.54
C TYR A 179 5.12 10.74 19.75
N SER A 180 4.14 10.61 20.66
CA SER A 180 4.09 11.41 21.90
C SER A 180 5.23 11.12 22.88
N GLN A 181 5.79 9.91 22.89
CA GLN A 181 6.92 9.57 23.76
C GLN A 181 8.26 10.13 23.25
N ASN A 182 8.41 10.30 21.94
CA ASN A 182 9.61 10.86 21.33
C ASN A 182 9.65 12.40 21.34
N ASN A 183 8.52 13.07 21.60
CA ASN A 183 8.44 14.52 21.78
C ASN A 183 7.67 14.83 23.08
N LEU A 184 8.33 15.45 24.08
CA LEU A 184 7.73 15.95 25.33
C LEU A 184 6.50 16.84 25.07
N CYS A 185 5.33 16.25 24.88
CA CYS A 185 4.05 16.95 24.78
C CYS A 185 3.12 16.37 25.83
N GLU A 186 2.91 17.14 26.90
CA GLU A 186 1.98 16.89 28.02
C GLU A 186 0.49 16.90 27.63
N ASN A 187 0.15 16.73 26.36
CA ASN A 187 -1.24 16.69 25.95
C ASN A 187 -1.77 15.27 26.11
N MET A 188 -2.28 15.01 27.32
CA MET A 188 -3.19 13.93 27.64
C MET A 188 -4.10 13.62 26.46
N PHE A 189 -4.20 12.33 26.14
CA PHE A 189 -5.15 11.66 25.26
C PHE A 189 -6.47 12.43 25.08
N THR A 190 -6.51 13.41 24.17
CA THR A 190 -7.78 14.09 23.92
C THR A 190 -8.63 13.18 23.06
N ASP A 191 -9.80 12.84 23.57
CA ASP A 191 -10.90 12.06 22.98
C ASP A 191 -11.50 12.71 21.71
N LYS A 192 -10.68 13.36 20.87
CA LYS A 192 -11.15 14.06 19.68
C LYS A 192 -11.52 13.03 18.61
N VAL A 193 -12.83 12.85 18.50
CA VAL A 193 -13.63 12.30 17.39
C VAL A 193 -12.78 11.98 16.13
N TYR A 194 -12.65 10.69 15.85
CA TYR A 194 -12.15 10.15 14.58
C TYR A 194 -13.15 10.45 13.46
N ASP A 195 -12.85 11.44 12.62
CA ASP A 195 -13.67 11.68 11.43
C ASP A 195 -13.31 10.69 10.31
N ASN A 196 -12.01 10.47 10.08
CA ASN A 196 -11.46 9.45 9.17
C ASN A 196 -9.99 9.13 9.51
N VAL A 197 -9.43 8.10 8.86
CA VAL A 197 -8.06 7.62 9.13
C VAL A 197 -7.00 8.68 8.81
N CYS A 198 -7.12 9.38 7.68
CA CYS A 198 -6.15 10.39 7.27
C CYS A 198 -6.10 11.58 8.23
N LEU A 199 -7.26 12.06 8.69
CA LEU A 199 -7.34 13.13 9.68
C LEU A 199 -6.77 12.72 11.04
N CYS A 200 -6.94 11.46 11.45
CA CYS A 200 -6.26 10.95 12.64
C CYS A 200 -4.74 11.05 12.49
N ILE A 201 -4.18 10.54 11.39
CA ILE A 201 -2.73 10.56 11.16
C ILE A 201 -2.21 12.00 11.14
N LEU A 202 -2.88 12.91 10.41
CA LEU A 202 -2.46 14.31 10.35
C LEU A 202 -2.52 15.00 11.71
N ARG A 203 -3.56 14.75 12.53
CA ARG A 203 -3.69 15.37 13.86
C ARG A 203 -2.65 14.86 14.86
N ASN A 204 -2.34 13.56 14.83
CA ASN A 204 -1.49 12.93 15.84
C ASN A 204 -0.01 12.86 15.46
N CYS A 205 0.34 13.02 14.17
CA CYS A 205 1.71 12.86 13.70
C CYS A 205 2.27 14.05 12.94
N SER A 206 1.51 15.12 12.69
CA SER A 206 2.05 16.32 12.06
C SER A 206 2.75 17.21 13.10
N ASN A 207 4.07 17.40 13.00
CA ASN A 207 4.77 18.43 13.78
C ASN A 207 4.84 19.74 12.99
N ASN A 208 4.28 20.82 13.53
CA ASN A 208 4.37 22.15 12.91
C ASN A 208 5.81 22.72 12.87
N ASN A 209 6.75 22.14 13.63
CA ASN A 209 8.13 22.65 13.77
C ASN A 209 9.15 22.02 12.81
N MET A 210 8.78 21.02 11.98
CA MET A 210 9.76 20.28 11.16
C MET A 210 10.34 21.09 9.98
N LEU A 211 9.55 22.00 9.40
CA LEU A 211 10.00 22.86 8.28
C LEU A 211 10.95 23.98 8.74
N ALA A 212 10.90 24.38 10.01
CA ALA A 212 11.72 25.46 10.55
C ALA A 212 13.17 25.02 10.87
N ASN A 213 13.40 23.72 11.12
CA ASN A 213 14.71 23.21 11.54
C ASN A 213 15.55 22.64 10.40
N ASN A 214 14.95 22.40 9.23
CA ASN A 214 15.66 21.97 8.01
C ASN A 214 15.80 23.16 7.06
N GLU A 215 16.33 24.29 7.56
CA GLU A 215 16.75 25.41 6.73
C GLU A 215 17.82 24.93 5.74
N LEU A 216 17.38 24.75 4.50
CA LEU A 216 18.25 24.56 3.35
C LEU A 216 19.20 25.75 3.25
N LYS A 217 20.51 25.47 3.17
CA LYS A 217 21.48 26.34 2.47
C LYS A 217 21.20 26.27 0.96
N LEU A 218 20.04 26.78 0.54
CA LEU A 218 19.83 27.21 -0.83
C LEU A 218 19.96 28.73 -0.77
N GLU A 219 21.15 29.25 -1.10
CA GLU A 219 21.37 30.68 -1.27
C GLU A 219 20.56 31.16 -2.47
N TYR A 220 19.30 31.52 -2.25
CA TYR A 220 18.55 32.42 -3.12
C TYR A 220 17.79 33.44 -2.28
N ASN A 221 17.91 34.69 -2.71
CA ASN A 221 17.63 35.92 -1.96
C ASN A 221 16.28 35.93 -1.25
N LYS A 222 16.30 36.32 0.02
CA LYS A 222 15.12 36.65 0.83
C LYS A 222 14.32 37.77 0.14
N SER A 223 13.11 37.46 -0.32
CA SER A 223 12.03 38.43 -0.44
C SER A 223 10.85 37.97 0.40
N THR A 224 10.57 38.76 1.43
CA THR A 224 9.49 38.61 2.39
C THR A 224 8.12 38.76 1.72
N GLY A 225 7.32 37.69 1.77
CA GLY A 225 5.89 37.71 1.49
C GLY A 225 5.21 36.77 2.48
N VAL A 226 4.62 37.32 3.54
CA VAL A 226 3.82 36.56 4.51
C VAL A 226 2.46 36.34 3.86
N ASP A 227 2.33 35.26 3.09
CA ASP A 227 1.04 34.85 2.55
C ASP A 227 0.20 34.23 3.67
N LYS A 228 -0.87 34.95 4.03
CA LYS A 228 -1.91 34.47 4.94
C LYS A 228 -2.68 33.34 4.27
N ILE A 229 -2.19 32.11 4.43
CA ILE A 229 -2.90 30.89 4.01
C ILE A 229 -4.08 30.68 4.96
N ASP A 230 -5.27 30.53 4.38
CA ASP A 230 -6.50 30.20 5.10
C ASP A 230 -6.35 28.82 5.77
N GLU A 231 -6.26 28.78 7.11
CA GLU A 231 -5.91 27.56 7.88
C GLU A 231 -6.83 26.38 7.57
N MET A 232 -8.09 26.67 7.22
CA MET A 232 -9.11 25.68 6.88
C MET A 232 -8.94 25.10 5.47
N GLY A 233 -8.40 25.87 4.53
CA GLY A 233 -8.04 25.40 3.18
C GLY A 233 -6.86 24.45 3.21
N ASN A 234 -5.80 24.83 3.94
CA ASN A 234 -4.59 24.02 4.13
C ASN A 234 -4.91 22.63 4.71
N LYS A 235 -5.81 22.56 5.70
CA LYS A 235 -6.22 21.27 6.30
C LYS A 235 -6.89 20.33 5.30
N LYS A 236 -7.76 20.84 4.43
CA LYS A 236 -8.47 20.04 3.41
C LYS A 236 -7.51 19.54 2.34
N ASP A 237 -6.55 20.37 1.92
CA ASP A 237 -5.57 19.99 0.91
C ASP A 237 -4.63 18.89 1.43
N LYS A 238 -4.16 19.02 2.67
CA LYS A 238 -3.37 17.99 3.36
C LYS A 238 -4.12 16.66 3.47
N GLU A 239 -5.38 16.74 3.91
CA GLU A 239 -6.25 15.56 3.99
C GLU A 239 -6.44 14.92 2.61
N LYS A 240 -6.69 15.72 1.57
CA LYS A 240 -6.89 15.22 0.22
C LYS A 240 -5.66 14.51 -0.31
N LEU A 241 -4.48 15.12 -0.17
CA LEU A 241 -3.21 14.55 -0.62
C LEU A 241 -2.91 13.22 0.09
N LEU A 242 -3.13 13.14 1.41
CA LEU A 242 -2.94 11.90 2.16
C LEU A 242 -3.93 10.80 1.75
N ASN A 243 -5.21 11.15 1.55
CA ASN A 243 -6.23 10.20 1.06
C ASN A 243 -5.83 9.62 -0.31
N VAL A 244 -5.35 10.47 -1.22
CA VAL A 244 -4.85 10.04 -2.54
C VAL A 244 -3.66 9.10 -2.37
N LEU A 245 -2.67 9.49 -1.56
CA LEU A 245 -1.49 8.66 -1.34
C LEU A 245 -1.87 7.27 -0.85
N LEU A 246 -2.62 7.17 0.25
CA LEU A 246 -3.00 5.88 0.85
C LEU A 246 -3.83 5.03 -0.12
N THR A 247 -4.71 5.65 -0.90
CA THR A 247 -5.48 4.98 -1.97
C THR A 247 -4.60 4.42 -3.08
N LEU A 248 -3.54 5.14 -3.47
CA LEU A 248 -2.63 4.67 -4.51
C LEU A 248 -1.79 3.48 -4.04
N ILE A 249 -1.32 3.49 -2.78
CA ILE A 249 -0.43 2.46 -2.24
C ILE A 249 -1.17 1.24 -1.66
N CYS A 250 -2.49 1.30 -1.44
CA CYS A 250 -3.22 0.25 -0.74
C CYS A 250 -3.26 -1.12 -1.46
N GLU A 251 -3.29 -1.14 -2.78
CA GLU A 251 -3.40 -2.35 -3.61
C GLU A 251 -2.25 -2.40 -4.63
N SER A 252 -1.72 -3.57 -5.00
CA SER A 252 -0.60 -3.66 -5.95
C SER A 252 -0.60 -4.97 -6.73
N ASN A 253 -1.79 -5.46 -7.04
CA ASN A 253 -2.02 -6.77 -7.63
C ASN A 253 -1.41 -7.89 -6.77
N ILE A 254 -1.46 -9.12 -7.29
CA ILE A 254 -0.83 -10.28 -6.65
C ILE A 254 0.69 -10.18 -6.82
N ASN A 255 1.36 -9.57 -5.85
CA ASN A 255 2.81 -9.67 -5.69
C ASN A 255 3.19 -10.94 -4.91
N GLU A 256 4.49 -11.18 -4.73
CA GLU A 256 5.02 -12.38 -4.06
C GLU A 256 4.48 -12.56 -2.63
N ASN A 257 4.38 -11.47 -1.86
CA ASN A 257 3.86 -11.51 -0.50
C ASN A 257 2.37 -11.86 -0.47
N ILE A 258 1.55 -11.22 -1.32
CA ILE A 258 0.12 -11.54 -1.46
C ILE A 258 -0.04 -12.98 -1.92
N PHE A 259 0.80 -13.43 -2.86
CA PHE A 259 0.79 -14.79 -3.33
C PHE A 259 1.02 -15.81 -2.20
N LEU A 260 2.07 -15.59 -1.39
CA LEU A 260 2.39 -16.45 -0.25
C LEU A 260 1.29 -16.42 0.83
N LEU A 261 0.73 -15.25 1.13
CA LEU A 261 -0.38 -15.13 2.08
C LEU A 261 -1.64 -15.87 1.58
N ARG A 262 -1.93 -15.81 0.27
CA ARG A 262 -2.99 -16.60 -0.36
C ARG A 262 -2.72 -18.10 -0.21
N LEU A 263 -1.48 -18.58 -0.42
CA LEU A 263 -1.13 -19.98 -0.19
C LEU A 263 -1.41 -20.42 1.26
N ILE A 264 -0.88 -19.67 2.24
CA ILE A 264 -1.02 -19.99 3.67
C ILE A 264 -2.50 -19.98 4.09
N SER A 265 -3.30 -19.05 3.57
CA SER A 265 -4.71 -18.93 3.90
C SER A 265 -5.57 -20.15 3.55
N ASN A 266 -5.14 -20.98 2.58
CA ASN A 266 -5.82 -22.23 2.23
C ASN A 266 -5.57 -23.35 3.26
N MET A 267 -4.49 -23.28 4.03
CA MET A 267 -4.08 -24.35 4.96
C MET A 267 -4.79 -24.25 6.31
N ASN A 268 -5.29 -23.07 6.69
CA ASN A 268 -6.00 -22.86 7.96
C ASN A 268 -7.50 -23.15 7.81
N GLU A 269 -7.94 -24.32 8.30
CA GLU A 269 -9.37 -24.67 8.40
C GLU A 269 -10.11 -23.83 9.46
N LYS A 270 -9.42 -23.42 10.53
CA LYS A 270 -9.95 -22.49 11.53
C LYS A 270 -9.84 -21.05 11.01
N ASN A 271 -10.90 -20.26 11.19
CA ASN A 271 -10.97 -18.84 10.82
C ASN A 271 -10.07 -17.93 11.67
N ASN A 272 -8.88 -18.39 12.08
CA ASN A 272 -7.91 -17.56 12.76
C ASN A 272 -7.09 -16.76 11.72
N TYR A 273 -7.56 -15.54 11.43
CA TYR A 273 -6.89 -14.61 10.52
C TYR A 273 -5.69 -13.92 11.16
N PHE A 274 -5.55 -13.93 12.49
CA PHE A 274 -4.42 -13.32 13.19
C PHE A 274 -3.09 -13.95 12.79
N ASN A 275 -3.05 -15.26 12.55
CA ASN A 275 -1.84 -15.91 12.01
C ASN A 275 -1.44 -15.33 10.64
N ILE A 276 -2.42 -15.02 9.78
CA ILE A 276 -2.13 -14.44 8.47
C ILE A 276 -1.68 -12.98 8.61
N TYR A 277 -2.26 -12.23 9.56
CA TYR A 277 -1.78 -10.90 9.91
C TYR A 277 -0.35 -10.92 10.45
N LEU A 278 0.00 -11.88 11.31
CA LEU A 278 1.34 -12.09 11.83
C LEU A 278 2.35 -12.42 10.72
N CYS A 279 1.98 -13.27 9.76
CA CYS A 279 2.79 -13.50 8.57
C CYS A 279 2.95 -12.21 7.74
N ALA A 280 1.85 -11.51 7.50
CA ALA A 280 1.85 -10.29 6.69
C ALA A 280 2.78 -9.24 7.29
N ILE A 281 2.61 -8.88 8.57
CA ILE A 281 3.45 -7.87 9.22
C ILE A 281 4.91 -8.29 9.28
N SER A 282 5.20 -9.60 9.41
CA SER A 282 6.57 -10.11 9.41
C SER A 282 7.28 -9.85 8.06
N PHE A 283 6.58 -9.94 6.92
CA PHE A 283 7.16 -9.56 5.63
C PHE A 283 7.51 -8.08 5.57
N TYR A 284 6.67 -7.19 6.11
CA TYR A 284 6.97 -5.74 6.09
C TYR A 284 8.07 -5.36 7.07
N ILE A 285 8.13 -6.01 8.23
CA ILE A 285 9.26 -5.86 9.16
C ILE A 285 10.56 -6.23 8.45
N ASP A 286 10.59 -7.38 7.77
CA ASP A 286 11.78 -7.84 7.06
C ASP A 286 12.16 -6.90 5.91
N ILE A 287 11.18 -6.46 5.10
CA ILE A 287 11.39 -5.48 4.03
C ILE A 287 12.08 -4.23 4.58
N PHE A 288 11.63 -3.69 5.72
CA PHE A 288 12.10 -2.40 6.24
C PHE A 288 13.20 -2.49 7.31
N LYS A 289 13.65 -3.70 7.68
CA LYS A 289 14.50 -3.93 8.85
C LYS A 289 15.79 -3.10 8.89
N ASN A 290 16.43 -2.93 7.73
CA ASN A 290 17.72 -2.27 7.59
C ASN A 290 17.63 -0.95 6.82
N ILE A 291 16.44 -0.35 6.76
CA ILE A 291 16.20 0.88 6.02
C ILE A 291 16.01 2.03 6.98
N ASP A 292 16.91 3.00 6.89
CA ASP A 292 16.77 4.30 7.54
C ASP A 292 16.13 5.28 6.55
N PHE A 293 14.83 5.54 6.74
CA PHE A 293 14.05 6.39 5.85
C PHE A 293 14.41 7.87 6.00
N ASP A 294 14.71 8.34 7.21
CA ASP A 294 15.15 9.72 7.46
C ASP A 294 16.51 10.01 6.81
N LEU A 295 17.51 9.13 6.99
CA LEU A 295 18.80 9.26 6.31
C LEU A 295 18.66 9.18 4.79
N SER A 296 17.86 8.25 4.28
CA SER A 296 17.60 8.13 2.84
C SER A 296 16.96 9.40 2.27
N PHE A 297 15.96 9.94 2.98
CA PHE A 297 15.28 11.17 2.57
C PHE A 297 16.22 12.38 2.58
N LYS A 298 17.01 12.56 3.64
CA LYS A 298 18.04 13.61 3.72
C LYS A 298 19.08 13.50 2.60
N SER A 299 19.47 12.27 2.25
CA SER A 299 20.40 12.01 1.15
C SER A 299 19.82 12.46 -0.19
N PHE A 300 18.54 12.16 -0.47
CA PHE A 300 17.87 12.66 -1.68
C PHE A 300 17.70 14.19 -1.67
N LEU A 301 17.36 14.77 -0.52
CA LEU A 301 17.15 16.21 -0.39
C LEU A 301 18.44 17.00 -0.66
N ASN A 302 19.59 16.49 -0.18
CA ASN A 302 20.89 17.15 -0.29
C ASN A 302 21.68 16.76 -1.55
N LEU A 303 21.13 15.90 -2.41
CA LEU A 303 21.84 15.40 -3.59
C LEU A 303 22.06 16.54 -4.60
N ASP A 304 23.32 16.90 -4.88
CA ASP A 304 23.61 17.98 -5.82
C ASP A 304 23.59 17.49 -7.28
N ILE A 305 22.52 17.85 -8.00
CA ILE A 305 22.28 17.48 -9.40
C ILE A 305 22.61 18.64 -10.36
N TYR A 306 22.82 19.84 -9.82
CA TYR A 306 22.87 21.08 -10.59
C TYR A 306 24.28 21.39 -11.11
N SER A 307 25.33 20.92 -10.40
CA SER A 307 26.71 21.34 -10.63
C SER A 307 27.55 20.45 -11.56
N LYS A 308 27.22 19.16 -11.74
CA LYS A 308 28.07 18.19 -12.46
C LYS A 308 27.67 17.98 -13.93
N LYS A 309 28.66 17.78 -14.82
CA LYS A 309 28.46 17.21 -16.16
C LYS A 309 28.00 15.76 -15.98
N GLN A 310 26.72 15.48 -16.18
CA GLN A 310 26.11 14.18 -15.86
C GLN A 310 26.58 13.06 -16.82
N THR A 311 27.72 12.42 -16.54
CA THR A 311 28.08 11.12 -17.13
C THR A 311 27.52 9.97 -16.28
N GLU A 312 27.52 8.74 -16.82
CA GLU A 312 27.00 7.58 -16.08
C GLU A 312 27.85 7.23 -14.85
N ASP A 313 29.17 7.50 -14.91
CA ASP A 313 30.11 7.24 -13.82
C ASP A 313 29.95 8.24 -12.67
N ASP A 314 29.76 9.53 -12.97
CA ASP A 314 29.47 10.56 -11.95
C ASP A 314 28.19 10.24 -11.17
N ILE A 315 27.20 9.66 -11.86
CA ILE A 315 25.92 9.28 -11.26
C ILE A 315 26.06 8.04 -10.39
N ASN A 316 26.91 7.08 -10.79
CA ASN A 316 27.22 5.94 -9.93
C ASN A 316 27.83 6.43 -8.62
N GLU A 317 28.81 7.32 -8.67
CA GLU A 317 29.44 7.91 -7.48
C GLU A 317 28.42 8.64 -6.60
N LEU A 318 27.57 9.50 -7.18
CA LEU A 318 26.51 10.22 -6.44
C LEU A 318 25.51 9.30 -5.74
N ILE A 319 25.21 8.14 -6.33
CA ILE A 319 24.21 7.20 -5.81
C ILE A 319 24.81 6.28 -4.73
N MET A 320 26.13 6.03 -4.73
CA MET A 320 26.77 5.13 -3.77
C MET A 320 26.53 5.56 -2.31
N ASP A 321 26.38 6.86 -2.07
CA ASP A 321 26.14 7.40 -0.74
C ASP A 321 24.67 7.30 -0.28
N ILE A 322 23.73 6.98 -1.18
CA ILE A 322 22.30 6.87 -0.85
C ILE A 322 22.03 5.50 -0.21
N PRO A 323 21.60 5.44 1.06
CA PRO A 323 21.30 4.17 1.71
C PRO A 323 20.16 3.43 0.99
N ASN A 324 20.35 2.14 0.72
CA ASN A 324 19.31 1.24 0.19
C ASN A 324 18.57 1.79 -1.05
N VAL A 325 19.28 2.47 -1.97
CA VAL A 325 18.70 3.11 -3.16
C VAL A 325 17.81 2.18 -4.00
N ASP A 326 18.10 0.88 -4.03
CA ASP A 326 17.35 -0.12 -4.78
C ASP A 326 15.91 -0.30 -4.28
N LEU A 327 15.61 0.04 -3.03
CA LEU A 327 14.24 0.11 -2.52
C LEU A 327 13.46 1.26 -3.18
N PHE A 328 14.13 2.39 -3.41
CA PHE A 328 13.51 3.60 -3.95
C PHE A 328 13.44 3.61 -5.48
N PHE A 329 14.36 2.91 -6.14
CA PHE A 329 14.44 2.86 -7.59
C PHE A 329 14.70 1.44 -8.10
N TYR A 330 13.77 0.90 -8.88
CA TYR A 330 13.85 -0.47 -9.43
C TYR A 330 13.56 -0.51 -10.93
N LYS A 331 14.01 -1.57 -11.62
CA LYS A 331 13.90 -1.67 -13.10
C LYS A 331 12.47 -1.84 -13.63
N ASN A 332 11.57 -2.36 -12.79
CA ASN A 332 10.18 -2.56 -13.12
C ASN A 332 9.39 -1.23 -13.08
N ASN A 333 8.26 -1.15 -13.78
CA ASN A 333 7.45 0.07 -13.89
C ASN A 333 6.03 -0.10 -13.29
N PHE A 334 5.80 -1.10 -12.43
CA PHE A 334 4.49 -1.37 -11.83
C PHE A 334 3.84 -0.16 -11.14
N PHE A 335 4.64 0.71 -10.52
CA PHE A 335 4.13 1.91 -9.85
C PHE A 335 4.03 3.15 -10.77
N LEU A 336 4.54 3.09 -12.00
CA LEU A 336 4.64 4.25 -12.91
C LEU A 336 3.32 5.00 -13.10
N LYS A 337 2.22 4.27 -13.31
CA LYS A 337 0.90 4.85 -13.52
C LYS A 337 0.35 5.54 -12.27
N LYS A 338 0.53 4.90 -11.11
CA LYS A 338 0.09 5.43 -9.81
C LYS A 338 0.92 6.64 -9.40
N LYS A 339 2.23 6.57 -9.61
CA LYS A 339 3.16 7.69 -9.47
C LYS A 339 2.71 8.90 -10.29
N ASN A 340 2.33 8.72 -11.56
CA ASN A 340 1.85 9.84 -12.38
C ASN A 340 0.57 10.48 -11.82
N ILE A 341 -0.33 9.69 -11.23
CA ILE A 341 -1.51 10.22 -10.52
C ILE A 341 -1.04 11.02 -9.29
N LEU A 342 -0.18 10.45 -8.44
CA LEU A 342 0.34 11.12 -7.25
C LEU A 342 1.06 12.43 -7.58
N LYS A 343 1.92 12.43 -8.61
CA LYS A 343 2.66 13.62 -9.07
C LYS A 343 1.72 14.77 -9.42
N LYS A 344 0.58 14.49 -10.08
CA LYS A 344 -0.42 15.52 -10.37
C LYS A 344 -0.91 16.20 -9.09
N TYR A 345 -1.33 15.41 -8.10
CA TYR A 345 -1.81 15.94 -6.81
C TYR A 345 -0.70 16.63 -6.00
N LEU A 346 0.55 16.15 -6.09
CA LEU A 346 1.69 16.82 -5.47
C LEU A 346 1.96 18.18 -6.11
N THR A 347 1.91 18.28 -7.44
CA THR A 347 2.06 19.56 -8.15
C THR A 347 0.94 20.53 -7.76
N ASP A 348 -0.31 20.06 -7.73
CA ASP A 348 -1.46 20.88 -7.33
C ASP A 348 -1.29 21.38 -5.87
N TYR A 349 -0.85 20.51 -4.96
CA TYR A 349 -0.59 20.87 -3.55
C TYR A 349 0.58 21.87 -3.41
N CYS A 350 1.71 21.62 -4.05
CA CYS A 350 2.87 22.51 -3.94
C CYS A 350 2.56 23.91 -4.51
N ASN A 351 1.83 23.98 -5.62
CA ASN A 351 1.42 25.24 -6.25
C ASN A 351 0.49 26.08 -5.34
N SER A 352 -0.29 25.45 -4.45
CA SER A 352 -1.19 26.16 -3.54
C SER A 352 -0.56 26.56 -2.20
N HIS A 353 0.66 26.09 -1.88
CA HIS A 353 1.25 26.26 -0.55
C HIS A 353 2.47 27.20 -0.51
N SER A 354 3.57 26.86 -1.20
CA SER A 354 4.80 27.69 -1.13
C SER A 354 5.78 27.42 -2.26
N GLN A 355 6.56 28.45 -2.64
CA GLN A 355 7.64 28.29 -3.61
C GLN A 355 8.66 27.23 -3.19
N GLN A 356 9.00 27.15 -1.90
CA GLN A 356 9.89 26.13 -1.36
C GLN A 356 9.37 24.71 -1.64
N SER A 357 8.06 24.47 -1.49
CA SER A 357 7.48 23.15 -1.78
C SER A 357 7.54 22.79 -3.28
N ILE A 358 7.44 23.78 -4.16
CA ILE A 358 7.59 23.62 -5.61
C ILE A 358 9.04 23.26 -5.95
N ASP A 359 10.00 23.96 -5.35
CA ASP A 359 11.43 23.73 -5.61
C ASP A 359 11.85 22.32 -5.15
N ILE A 360 11.38 21.89 -3.98
CA ILE A 360 11.61 20.53 -3.47
C ILE A 360 10.97 19.48 -4.40
N LEU A 361 9.74 19.69 -4.86
CA LEU A 361 9.11 18.77 -5.81
C LEU A 361 9.90 18.69 -7.13
N ASN A 362 10.31 19.83 -7.69
CA ASN A 362 11.10 19.89 -8.90
C ASN A 362 12.46 19.19 -8.74
N HIS A 363 13.08 19.31 -7.57
CA HIS A 363 14.29 18.59 -7.22
C HIS A 363 14.10 17.07 -7.30
N PHE A 364 13.06 16.54 -6.67
CA PHE A 364 12.72 15.11 -6.70
C PHE A 364 12.36 14.61 -8.10
N ILE A 365 11.71 15.44 -8.92
CA ILE A 365 11.43 15.11 -10.33
C ILE A 365 12.73 15.00 -11.14
N ARG A 366 13.71 15.88 -10.91
CA ARG A 366 15.01 15.80 -11.58
C ARG A 366 15.80 14.55 -11.19
N ILE A 367 15.76 14.16 -9.91
CA ILE A 367 16.34 12.89 -9.45
C ILE A 367 15.68 11.74 -10.21
N GLU A 368 14.35 11.71 -10.28
CA GLU A 368 13.63 10.69 -11.03
C GLU A 368 14.10 10.60 -12.50
N ASP A 369 14.18 11.73 -13.19
CA ASP A 369 14.61 11.80 -14.59
C ASP A 369 16.06 11.32 -14.75
N MET A 370 16.94 11.62 -13.80
CA MET A 370 18.32 11.12 -13.76
C MET A 370 18.35 9.59 -13.63
N PHE A 371 17.64 9.01 -12.66
CA PHE A 371 17.58 7.55 -12.50
C PHE A 371 17.00 6.85 -13.73
N PHE A 372 15.99 7.46 -14.37
CA PHE A 372 15.42 6.91 -15.60
C PHE A 372 16.43 6.96 -16.76
N LYS A 373 17.00 8.13 -17.03
CA LYS A 373 17.90 8.37 -18.18
C LYS A 373 19.18 7.54 -18.11
N TYR A 374 19.78 7.41 -16.93
CA TYR A 374 21.11 6.81 -16.78
C TYR A 374 21.10 5.39 -16.22
N LYS A 375 20.03 4.97 -15.53
CA LYS A 375 19.95 3.62 -14.93
C LYS A 375 18.76 2.79 -15.40
N ASN A 376 17.85 3.36 -16.19
CA ASN A 376 16.59 2.73 -16.58
C ASN A 376 15.85 2.15 -15.37
N LYS A 377 15.84 2.92 -14.27
CA LYS A 377 15.12 2.59 -13.03
C LYS A 377 13.98 3.58 -12.83
N TYR A 378 12.87 3.06 -12.31
CA TYR A 378 11.66 3.82 -12.01
C TYR A 378 11.51 3.97 -10.50
N PRO A 379 10.90 5.06 -10.02
CA PRO A 379 10.67 5.27 -8.60
C PRO A 379 9.64 4.27 -8.07
N SER A 380 9.94 3.75 -6.88
CA SER A 380 9.09 2.86 -6.13
C SER A 380 7.91 3.61 -5.49
N PRO A 381 6.93 2.88 -4.93
CA PRO A 381 5.89 3.50 -4.10
C PRO A 381 6.46 4.33 -2.96
N TYR A 382 7.65 4.01 -2.46
CA TYR A 382 8.24 4.66 -1.29
C TYR A 382 8.81 6.05 -1.61
N TYR A 383 9.39 6.24 -2.80
CA TYR A 383 10.11 7.48 -3.15
C TYR A 383 9.25 8.74 -3.01
N TYR A 384 8.13 8.81 -3.73
CA TYR A 384 7.20 9.94 -3.62
C TYR A 384 6.35 9.91 -2.34
N SER A 385 6.23 8.76 -1.68
CA SER A 385 5.59 8.69 -0.36
C SER A 385 6.39 9.44 0.70
N MET A 386 7.72 9.31 0.70
CA MET A 386 8.60 10.07 1.60
C MET A 386 8.43 11.58 1.39
N LEU A 387 8.47 12.03 0.13
CA LEU A 387 8.25 13.44 -0.20
C LEU A 387 6.86 13.91 0.28
N THR A 388 5.82 13.10 0.06
CA THR A 388 4.47 13.43 0.51
C THR A 388 4.41 13.55 2.04
N PHE A 389 5.05 12.64 2.77
CA PHE A 389 5.10 12.68 4.24
C PHE A 389 5.78 13.97 4.73
N TYR A 390 6.93 14.29 4.14
CA TYR A 390 7.65 15.54 4.45
C TYR A 390 6.81 16.79 4.18
N LEU A 391 6.14 16.88 3.03
CA LEU A 391 5.27 18.01 2.67
C LEU A 391 4.03 18.14 3.58
N LEU A 392 3.59 17.02 4.15
CA LEU A 392 2.49 16.95 5.11
C LEU A 392 2.95 17.11 6.57
N ASN A 393 4.25 17.33 6.81
CA ASN A 393 4.89 17.39 8.13
C ASN A 393 4.75 16.10 8.97
N ILE A 394 4.60 14.96 8.31
CA ILE A 394 4.58 13.63 8.94
C ILE A 394 6.03 13.10 8.93
N PRO A 395 6.58 12.63 10.07
CA PRO A 395 7.91 12.03 10.10
C PRO A 395 8.03 10.86 9.12
N VAL A 396 9.10 10.86 8.33
CA VAL A 396 9.31 9.85 7.27
C VAL A 396 9.50 8.45 7.86
N ASP A 397 10.00 8.33 9.09
CA ASP A 397 10.15 7.05 9.81
C ASP A 397 8.82 6.34 10.13
N LEU A 398 7.69 7.05 10.03
CA LEU A 398 6.36 6.45 10.16
C LEU A 398 5.89 5.79 8.85
N LEU A 399 6.59 6.01 7.72
CA LEU A 399 6.22 5.49 6.42
C LEU A 399 6.09 3.96 6.40
N PRO A 400 7.03 3.16 6.93
CA PRO A 400 6.88 1.71 7.05
C PRO A 400 5.55 1.27 7.65
N THR A 401 5.16 1.91 8.75
CA THR A 401 3.93 1.58 9.49
C THR A 401 2.69 1.97 8.72
N ILE A 402 2.60 3.23 8.28
CA ILE A 402 1.44 3.73 7.55
C ILE A 402 1.30 3.01 6.21
N TYR A 403 2.41 2.66 5.55
CA TYR A 403 2.41 1.85 4.34
C TYR A 403 1.82 0.47 4.61
N PHE A 404 2.26 -0.24 5.66
CA PHE A 404 1.68 -1.53 6.04
C PHE A 404 0.16 -1.43 6.31
N LEU A 405 -0.28 -0.44 7.10
CA LEU A 405 -1.70 -0.23 7.41
C LEU A 405 -2.53 0.07 6.17
N SER A 406 -1.97 0.83 5.21
CA SER A 406 -2.63 1.11 3.94
C SER A 406 -2.85 -0.15 3.09
N ARG A 407 -1.93 -1.13 3.19
CA ARG A 407 -1.90 -2.38 2.41
C ARG A 407 -2.76 -3.49 3.01
N LEU A 408 -3.02 -3.42 4.31
CA LEU A 408 -3.77 -4.41 5.05
C LEU A 408 -5.17 -4.74 4.47
N PRO A 409 -6.00 -3.77 4.03
CA PRO A 409 -7.30 -4.04 3.40
C PRO A 409 -7.19 -4.91 2.14
N SER A 410 -6.18 -4.64 1.30
CA SER A 410 -5.89 -5.41 0.10
C SER A 410 -5.51 -6.85 0.45
N ILE A 411 -4.61 -7.02 1.42
CA ILE A 411 -4.18 -8.34 1.91
C ILE A 411 -5.39 -9.17 2.33
N ILE A 412 -6.29 -8.59 3.14
CA ILE A 412 -7.49 -9.27 3.62
C ILE A 412 -8.45 -9.59 2.48
N ALA A 413 -8.64 -8.67 1.54
CA ALA A 413 -9.49 -8.89 0.37
C ALA A 413 -9.00 -10.10 -0.45
N HIS A 414 -7.69 -10.21 -0.69
CA HIS A 414 -7.07 -11.34 -1.41
C HIS A 414 -7.21 -12.66 -0.63
N ILE A 415 -7.01 -12.64 0.69
CA ILE A 415 -7.21 -13.81 1.55
C ILE A 415 -8.67 -14.27 1.51
N ASN A 416 -9.63 -13.33 1.60
CA ASN A 416 -11.05 -13.64 1.57
C ASN A 416 -11.47 -14.22 0.21
N GLU A 417 -10.96 -13.67 -0.88
CA GLU A 417 -11.15 -14.21 -2.23
C GLU A 417 -10.58 -15.64 -2.34
N GLN A 418 -9.37 -15.87 -1.81
CA GLN A 418 -8.72 -17.17 -1.84
C GLN A 418 -9.50 -18.24 -1.05
N LYS A 419 -9.94 -17.91 0.17
CA LYS A 419 -10.77 -18.79 1.00
C LYS A 419 -12.13 -19.09 0.39
N GLN A 420 -12.74 -18.12 -0.31
CA GLN A 420 -13.99 -18.35 -1.06
C GLN A 420 -13.80 -19.28 -2.25
N ASN A 421 -12.65 -19.20 -2.93
CA ASN A 421 -12.35 -20.01 -4.10
C ASN A 421 -12.02 -21.48 -3.77
N LYS A 422 -11.52 -21.79 -2.55
CA LYS A 422 -11.17 -23.14 -2.07
C LYS A 422 -10.24 -23.95 -3.00
N LYS A 423 -9.53 -23.28 -3.91
CA LYS A 423 -8.57 -23.91 -4.83
C LYS A 423 -7.20 -23.93 -4.17
N ILE A 424 -6.69 -25.12 -3.86
CA ILE A 424 -5.32 -25.30 -3.40
C ILE A 424 -4.39 -25.19 -4.61
N VAL A 425 -3.43 -24.27 -4.56
CA VAL A 425 -2.34 -24.20 -5.53
C VAL A 425 -1.27 -25.18 -5.07
N LYS A 426 -1.00 -26.22 -5.87
CA LYS A 426 0.13 -27.13 -5.67
C LYS A 426 1.10 -26.97 -6.84
N TYR A 427 2.36 -26.71 -6.51
CA TYR A 427 3.44 -26.72 -7.49
C TYR A 427 4.00 -28.12 -7.65
N SER A 428 4.36 -28.46 -8.88
CA SER A 428 5.18 -29.63 -9.18
C SER A 428 6.63 -29.17 -9.31
N SER A 429 7.56 -29.93 -8.76
CA SER A 429 8.98 -29.73 -9.00
C SER A 429 9.43 -30.52 -10.24
N VAL A 430 10.48 -30.03 -10.89
CA VAL A 430 11.27 -30.83 -11.83
C VAL A 430 12.42 -31.42 -11.02
N TYR A 431 12.48 -32.74 -10.93
CA TYR A 431 13.58 -33.43 -10.26
C TYR A 431 14.86 -33.29 -11.10
N VAL A 432 15.91 -32.71 -10.51
CA VAL A 432 17.24 -32.50 -11.12
C VAL A 432 18.36 -33.20 -10.33
N GLY A 433 17.99 -34.09 -9.41
CA GLY A 433 18.95 -34.85 -8.62
C GLY A 433 19.57 -36.02 -9.41
N ASN A 434 20.71 -36.51 -8.93
CA ASN A 434 21.34 -37.71 -9.48
C ASN A 434 20.51 -38.95 -9.12
N VAL A 435 20.27 -39.82 -10.10
CA VAL A 435 19.67 -41.14 -9.84
C VAL A 435 20.73 -42.00 -9.18
N SER A 436 20.43 -42.58 -8.00
CA SER A 436 21.35 -43.51 -7.34
C SER A 436 21.58 -44.72 -8.25
N THR A 437 22.84 -44.99 -8.60
CA THR A 437 23.26 -46.18 -9.36
C THR A 437 23.34 -47.43 -8.51
N ASP A 438 23.13 -47.33 -7.19
CA ASP A 438 23.07 -48.46 -6.27
C ASP A 438 21.73 -49.17 -6.45
N ILE A 439 21.64 -49.94 -7.55
CA ILE A 439 20.62 -50.94 -7.74
C ILE A 439 20.80 -51.96 -6.62
N TYR A 440 19.78 -52.10 -5.77
CA TYR A 440 19.59 -53.26 -4.90
C TYR A 440 19.95 -54.53 -5.69
N GLN A 441 21.07 -55.17 -5.35
CA GLN A 441 21.28 -56.55 -5.78
C GLN A 441 20.23 -57.39 -5.03
N PRO A 442 19.31 -58.06 -5.75
CA PRO A 442 18.20 -58.81 -5.14
C PRO A 442 18.67 -60.00 -4.30
#